data_AF-C6LBB3-F1
#
_entry.id   AF-C6LBB3-F1
#
_cell.length_a   1.000
_cell.length_b   1.000
_cell.length_c   1.000
_cell.angle_alpha   90.00
_cell.angle_beta   90.00
_cell.angle_gamma   90.00
#
_symmetry.space_group_name_H-M   'P 1'
#
loop_
_entity.id
_entity.type
_entity.pdbx_description
1 polymer ?
#
loop_
_entity_poly.entity_id
_entity_poly.type
_entity_poly.pdbx_seq_one_letter_code
_entity_poly.pdbx_strand_id
1 'polypeptide(L)'
;MIALINEIISNRTLLIVGAWYGLPITVALIVLFLIKSSRDERGRAIIGKASIIAMIVFILLVNGFAKLSSHITVNYITTACCIQWIYDIVLTVEVVAILIYKKLE
;
A
#
# COMPACT_ATOMS: atom_id res chain seq x y z
N MET A 1 6.40 -22.15 -11.39
CA MET A 1 6.51 -20.84 -10.72
C MET A 1 5.25 -19.99 -10.91
N ILE A 2 4.85 -19.68 -12.15
CA ILE A 2 3.62 -18.89 -12.44
C ILE A 2 2.33 -19.57 -11.92
N ALA A 3 2.21 -20.89 -12.01
CA ALA A 3 1.06 -21.63 -11.47
C ALA A 3 0.90 -21.46 -9.95
N LEU A 4 2.01 -21.42 -9.22
CA LEU A 4 2.03 -21.25 -7.76
C LEU A 4 1.65 -19.82 -7.37
N ILE A 5 2.08 -18.82 -8.15
CA ILE A 5 1.65 -17.43 -8.02
C ILE A 5 0.14 -17.30 -8.26
N ASN A 6 -0.40 -17.96 -9.29
CA ASN A 6 -1.85 -17.99 -9.56
C ASN A 6 -2.65 -18.59 -8.39
N GLU A 7 -2.17 -19.68 -7.81
CA GLU A 7 -2.84 -20.36 -6.70
C GLU A 7 -2.85 -19.50 -5.43
N ILE A 8 -1.73 -18.83 -5.13
CA ILE A 8 -1.63 -17.88 -4.01
C ILE A 8 -2.57 -16.70 -4.21
N ILE A 9 -2.53 -16.04 -5.38
CA ILE A 9 -3.30 -14.82 -5.64
C ILE A 9 -4.80 -15.12 -5.77
N SER A 10 -5.18 -16.31 -6.22
CA SER A 10 -6.58 -16.75 -6.31
C SER A 10 -7.17 -17.15 -4.96
N ASN A 11 -6.40 -17.07 -3.87
CA ASN A 11 -6.85 -17.49 -2.55
C ASN A 11 -7.68 -16.39 -1.87
N ARG A 12 -8.96 -16.70 -1.61
CA ARG A 12 -9.88 -15.80 -0.90
C ARG A 12 -9.42 -15.46 0.51
N THR A 13 -8.70 -16.37 1.19
CA THR A 13 -8.15 -16.12 2.52
C THR A 13 -7.12 -14.99 2.49
N LEU A 14 -6.28 -14.94 1.45
CA LEU A 14 -5.29 -13.86 1.29
C LEU A 14 -5.94 -12.50 1.08
N LEU A 15 -7.04 -12.46 0.34
CA LEU A 15 -7.84 -11.24 0.18
C LEU A 15 -8.45 -10.77 1.52
N ILE A 16 -9.00 -11.70 2.31
CA ILE A 16 -9.59 -11.38 3.62
C ILE A 16 -8.51 -10.87 4.58
N VAL A 17 -7.34 -11.52 4.62
CA VAL A 17 -6.20 -11.08 5.45
C VAL A 17 -5.72 -9.70 5.02
N GLY A 18 -5.58 -9.46 3.71
CA GLY A 18 -5.24 -8.14 3.17
C GLY A 18 -6.26 -7.08 3.61
N ALA A 19 -7.56 -7.34 3.46
CA ALA A 19 -8.59 -6.39 3.89
C ALA A 19 -8.54 -6.08 5.40
N TRP A 20 -8.32 -7.10 6.24
CA TRP A 20 -8.18 -6.92 7.69
C TRP A 20 -6.90 -6.18 8.09
N TYR A 21 -5.86 -6.22 7.25
CA TYR A 21 -4.62 -5.45 7.43
C TYR A 21 -4.75 -4.01 6.89
N GLY A 22 -5.40 -3.85 5.73
CA GLY A 22 -5.67 -2.59 5.08
C GLY A 22 -6.51 -1.65 5.93
N LEU A 23 -7.49 -2.18 6.67
CA LEU A 23 -8.34 -1.37 7.54
C LEU A 23 -7.56 -0.62 8.64
N PRO A 24 -6.78 -1.27 9.53
CA PRO A 24 -6.03 -0.58 10.57
C PRO A 24 -4.95 0.35 10.03
N ILE A 25 -4.26 -0.01 8.93
CA ILE A 25 -3.22 0.86 8.34
C ILE A 25 -3.84 2.13 7.75
N THR A 26 -5.02 2.03 7.13
CA THR A 26 -5.78 3.19 6.62
C THR A 26 -6.21 4.10 7.75
N VAL A 27 -6.76 3.53 8.84
CA VAL A 27 -7.14 4.30 10.02
C VAL A 27 -5.92 5.01 10.62
N ALA A 28 -4.76 4.34 10.70
CA ALA A 28 -3.52 4.93 11.18
C ALA A 28 -3.07 6.11 10.30
N LEU A 29 -3.14 6.00 8.97
CA LEU A 29 -2.78 7.10 8.06
C LEU A 29 -3.72 8.30 8.23
N ILE A 30 -5.03 8.08 8.32
CA ILE A 30 -6.01 9.15 8.55
C ILE A 30 -5.71 9.88 9.85
N VAL A 31 -5.46 9.15 10.94
CA VAL A 31 -5.09 9.72 12.24
C VAL A 31 -3.80 10.54 12.11
N LEU A 32 -2.79 10.02 11.42
CA LEU A 32 -1.53 10.74 11.18
C LEU A 32 -1.74 12.05 10.42
N PHE A 33 -2.67 12.13 9.47
CA PHE A 33 -2.98 13.38 8.78
C PHE A 33 -3.74 14.39 9.64
N LEU A 34 -4.59 13.91 10.55
CA LEU A 34 -5.42 14.77 11.40
C LEU A 34 -4.71 15.27 12.67
N ILE A 35 -3.63 14.61 13.10
CA ILE A 35 -2.84 15.05 14.27
C ILE A 35 -2.33 16.49 14.06
N LYS A 36 -2.44 17.30 15.11
CA LYS A 36 -2.06 18.73 15.10
C LYS A 36 -0.64 18.97 14.58
N SER A 37 0.33 18.15 15.00
CA SER A 37 1.73 18.22 14.54
C SER A 37 1.90 18.03 13.02
N SER A 38 0.96 17.37 12.34
CA SER A 38 0.97 17.22 10.89
C SER A 38 0.41 18.44 10.14
N ARG A 39 -0.35 19.30 10.84
CA ARG A 39 -0.98 20.50 10.25
C ARG A 39 -0.04 21.70 10.23
N ASP A 40 1.03 21.67 11.00
CA ASP A 40 2.09 22.68 10.97
C ASP A 40 2.88 22.59 9.64
N GLU A 41 3.49 23.68 9.21
CA GLU A 41 4.25 23.73 7.94
C GLU A 41 5.31 22.63 7.86
N ARG A 42 5.99 22.37 8.98
CA ARG A 42 6.97 21.28 9.13
C ARG A 42 6.33 19.90 8.96
N GLY A 43 5.17 19.67 9.58
CA GLY A 43 4.42 18.42 9.46
C GLY A 43 3.95 18.14 8.03
N ARG A 44 3.53 19.20 7.31
CA ARG A 44 3.14 19.11 5.89
C ARG A 44 4.33 18.79 4.99
N ALA A 45 5.51 19.35 5.26
CA ALA A 45 6.72 19.03 4.52
C ALA A 45 7.14 17.56 4.70
N ILE A 46 7.04 17.02 5.92
CA ILE A 46 7.31 15.62 6.23
C ILE A 46 6.36 14.70 5.45
N ILE A 47 5.05 14.99 5.49
CA ILE A 47 4.05 14.23 4.75
C ILE A 47 4.34 14.29 3.25
N GLY A 48 4.65 15.46 2.70
CA GLY A 48 4.99 15.61 1.28
C GLY A 48 6.16 14.73 0.85
N LYS A 49 7.24 14.66 1.63
CA LYS A 49 8.39 13.77 1.34
C LYS A 49 7.98 12.30 1.39
N ALA A 50 7.22 11.89 2.41
CA ALA A 50 6.76 10.52 2.56
C ALA A 50 5.82 10.08 1.42
N SER A 51 4.89 10.94 1.00
CA SER A 51 3.96 10.65 -0.09
C SER A 51 4.68 10.53 -1.44
N ILE A 52 5.77 11.25 -1.68
CA ILE A 52 6.59 11.07 -2.90
C ILE A 52 7.20 9.66 -2.94
N ILE A 53 7.72 9.15 -1.82
CA ILE A 53 8.27 7.79 -1.74
C ILE A 53 7.17 6.77 -1.99
N ALA A 54 6.01 6.93 -1.34
CA ALA A 54 4.86 6.05 -1.53
C ALA A 54 4.39 6.02 -3.00
N MET A 55 4.41 7.18 -3.68
CA MET A 55 4.06 7.29 -5.10
C MET A 55 5.04 6.54 -6.01
N ILE A 56 6.34 6.60 -5.74
CA ILE A 56 7.35 5.83 -6.50
C ILE A 56 7.08 4.32 -6.36
N VAL A 57 6.82 3.86 -5.13
CA VAL A 57 6.49 2.46 -4.87
C VAL A 57 5.21 2.05 -5.60
N PHE A 58 4.16 2.88 -5.57
CA PHE A 58 2.92 2.64 -6.30
C PHE A 58 3.16 2.46 -7.81
N ILE A 59 3.94 3.35 -8.43
CA ILE A 59 4.26 3.26 -9.86
C ILE A 59 4.95 1.93 -10.18
N LEU A 60 5.93 1.51 -9.37
CA LEU A 60 6.63 0.24 -9.58
C LEU A 60 5.69 -0.97 -9.44
N LEU A 61 4.85 -0.96 -8.42
CA LEU A 61 3.91 -2.06 -8.15
C LEU A 61 2.85 -2.20 -9.24
N VAL A 62 2.25 -1.10 -9.70
CA VAL A 62 1.21 -1.14 -10.74
C VAL A 62 1.78 -1.57 -12.09
N ASN A 63 2.97 -1.09 -12.47
CA ASN A 63 3.64 -1.53 -13.69
C ASN A 63 4.06 -3.01 -13.60
N GLY A 64 4.55 -3.45 -12.44
CA GLY A 64 4.83 -4.85 -12.17
C GLY A 64 3.59 -5.73 -12.29
N PHE A 65 2.47 -5.29 -11.72
CA PHE A 65 1.19 -5.99 -11.82
C PHE A 65 0.68 -6.04 -13.26
N ALA A 66 0.74 -4.94 -14.02
CA ALA A 66 0.32 -4.91 -15.42
C ALA A 66 1.11 -5.94 -16.25
N LYS A 67 2.43 -6.02 -16.06
CA LYS A 67 3.26 -7.03 -16.73
C LYS A 67 2.98 -8.45 -16.25
N LEU A 68 2.64 -8.65 -14.98
CA LEU A 68 2.28 -9.96 -14.44
C LEU A 68 0.91 -10.43 -14.94
N SER A 69 -0.03 -9.50 -15.16
CA SER A 69 -1.42 -9.77 -15.56
C SER A 69 -1.54 -10.55 -16.86
N SER A 70 -0.58 -10.39 -17.79
CA SER A 70 -0.53 -11.15 -19.05
C SER A 70 -0.12 -12.62 -18.87
N HIS A 71 0.39 -12.98 -17.70
CA HIS A 71 0.88 -14.32 -17.38
C HIS A 71 0.01 -15.06 -16.35
N ILE A 72 -0.99 -14.39 -15.76
CA ILE A 72 -1.88 -14.95 -14.72
C ILE A 72 -3.33 -15.02 -15.20
N THR A 73 -4.13 -15.89 -14.59
CA THR A 73 -5.57 -15.92 -14.85
C THR A 73 -6.24 -14.75 -14.13
N VAL A 74 -6.68 -13.75 -14.89
CA VAL A 74 -7.36 -12.57 -14.37
C VAL A 74 -8.84 -12.90 -14.12
N ASN A 75 -9.21 -12.99 -12.85
CA ASN A 75 -10.57 -13.14 -12.37
C ASN A 75 -10.82 -12.14 -11.24
N TYR A 76 -12.06 -12.00 -10.79
CA TYR A 76 -12.38 -11.03 -9.74
C TYR A 76 -11.53 -11.19 -8.48
N ILE A 77 -11.33 -12.43 -8.01
CA ILE A 77 -10.58 -12.70 -6.78
C ILE A 77 -9.11 -12.33 -6.95
N THR A 78 -8.49 -12.67 -8.08
CA THR A 78 -7.08 -12.37 -8.34
C THR A 78 -6.85 -10.87 -8.49
N THR A 79 -7.72 -10.19 -9.22
CA THR A 79 -7.66 -8.73 -9.36
C THR A 79 -7.87 -8.04 -8.02
N ALA A 80 -8.90 -8.44 -7.25
CA ALA A 80 -9.15 -7.86 -5.93
C ALA A 80 -7.98 -8.08 -4.97
N CYS A 81 -7.39 -9.28 -4.97
CA CYS A 81 -6.22 -9.61 -4.14
C CYS A 81 -5.02 -8.74 -4.52
N CYS A 82 -4.69 -8.63 -5.81
CA CYS A 82 -3.58 -7.78 -6.25
C CYS A 82 -3.79 -6.32 -5.91
N ILE A 83 -4.98 -5.76 -6.15
CA ILE A 83 -5.29 -4.36 -5.83
C ILE A 83 -5.19 -4.12 -4.32
N GLN A 84 -5.75 -5.02 -3.51
CA GLN A 84 -5.70 -4.93 -2.05
C GLN A 84 -4.26 -4.89 -1.55
N TRP A 85 -3.41 -5.80 -2.01
CA TRP A 85 -2.02 -5.83 -1.57
C TRP A 85 -1.18 -4.66 -2.11
N ILE A 86 -1.45 -4.17 -3.32
CA ILE A 86 -0.81 -2.93 -3.81
C ILE A 86 -1.16 -1.77 -2.89
N TYR A 87 -2.44 -1.62 -2.54
CA TYR A 87 -2.92 -0.58 -1.64
C TYR A 87 -2.27 -0.69 -0.25
N ASP A 88 -2.28 -1.89 0.34
CA ASP A 88 -1.74 -2.15 1.67
C ASP A 88 -0.23 -1.83 1.74
N ILE A 89 0.55 -2.21 0.73
CA ILE A 89 1.99 -1.92 0.67
C ILE A 89 2.23 -0.41 0.58
N VAL A 90 1.51 0.30 -0.28
CA VAL A 90 1.67 1.74 -0.47
C VAL A 90 1.37 2.49 0.82
N LEU A 91 0.24 2.17 1.48
CA LEU A 91 -0.09 2.77 2.77
C LEU A 91 0.94 2.48 3.84
N THR A 92 1.45 1.25 3.88
CA THR A 92 2.47 0.86 4.85
C THR A 92 3.74 1.65 4.65
N VAL A 93 4.20 1.80 3.40
CA VAL A 93 5.36 2.62 3.07
C VAL A 93 5.14 4.07 3.47
N GLU A 94 3.96 4.63 3.20
CA GLU A 94 3.64 6.01 3.56
C GLU A 94 3.65 6.22 5.08
N VAL A 95 2.96 5.36 5.84
CA VAL A 95 2.91 5.43 7.30
C VAL A 95 4.31 5.29 7.90
N VAL A 96 5.09 4.30 7.45
CA VAL A 96 6.46 4.08 7.94
C VAL A 96 7.36 5.27 7.61
N ALA A 97 7.28 5.80 6.39
CA ALA A 97 8.05 6.98 6.00
C ALA A 97 7.70 8.20 6.86
N ILE A 98 6.41 8.47 7.08
CA ILE A 98 5.96 9.56 7.98
C ILE A 98 6.54 9.39 9.38
N LEU A 99 6.46 8.19 9.95
CA LEU A 99 6.97 7.90 11.30
C LEU A 99 8.49 8.07 11.40
N ILE A 100 9.23 7.63 10.37
CA ILE A 100 10.69 7.82 10.32
C ILE A 100 11.05 9.30 10.25
N TYR A 101 10.44 10.05 9.33
CA TYR A 101 10.74 11.48 9.18
C TYR A 101 10.35 12.29 10.43
N LYS A 102 9.22 11.99 11.07
CA LYS A 102 8.84 12.62 12.36
C LYS A 102 9.82 12.33 13.51
N LYS A 103 10.59 11.24 13.43
CA LYS A 103 11.60 10.90 14.44
C LYS A 103 12.95 11.57 14.16
N LEU A 104 13.25 11.84 12.89
CA LEU A 104 14.52 12.42 12.45
C LEU A 104 14.51 13.95 12.45
N GLU A 105 13.36 14.56 12.15
CA GLU A 105 13.14 16.02 12.16
C GLU A 105 12.39 16.45 13.42
#